data_AF-A0A963ETT7-F1
#
_entry.id   AF-A0A963ETT7-F1
#
_cell.length_a   1.000
_cell.length_b   1.000
_cell.length_c   1.000
_cell.angle_alpha   90.00
_cell.angle_beta   90.00
_cell.angle_gamma   90.00
#
_symmetry.space_group_name_H-M   'P 1'
#
loop_
_entity.id
_entity.type
_entity.pdbx_description
1 polymer ?
#
loop_
_entity_poly.entity_id
_entity_poly.type
_entity_poly.pdbx_seq_one_letter_code
_entity_poly.pdbx_strand_id
1 'polypeptide(L)'
;MHMIFKRVLKWLVRAICKFLPEEQAHQLERWRRGREEFWKYNRCEYIFASYGKSGRTWVRVMISRYYQLVYKLPDNILMGFDNYTRLNKDIPKIFFTHDNYLRGYTGNVDSKKDFYHKKTVLLVRNPIDV
;
A
#
# COMPACT_ATOMS: atom_id res chain seq x y z
N MET A 1 10.31 13.68 -6.63
CA MET A 1 9.04 14.36 -6.98
C MET A 1 7.83 13.81 -6.24
N HIS A 2 7.44 12.53 -6.41
CA HIS A 2 6.23 11.95 -5.78
C HIS A 2 6.14 12.14 -4.27
N MET A 3 7.23 11.89 -3.54
CA MET A 3 7.23 11.98 -2.07
C MET A 3 7.00 13.41 -1.55
N ILE A 4 7.48 14.43 -2.26
CA ILE A 4 7.26 15.84 -1.92
C ILE A 4 5.78 16.17 -2.17
N PHE A 5 5.27 15.86 -3.36
CA PHE A 5 3.87 16.08 -3.73
C PHE A 5 2.91 15.40 -2.75
N LYS A 6 3.19 14.14 -2.38
CA LYS A 6 2.43 13.38 -1.38
C LYS A 6 2.38 14.09 -0.02
N ARG A 7 3.51 14.64 0.44
CA ARG A 7 3.59 15.36 1.73
C ARG A 7 2.79 16.65 1.68
N VAL A 8 2.95 17.45 0.63
CA VAL A 8 2.20 18.69 0.42
C VAL A 8 0.70 18.42 0.34
N LEU A 9 0.28 17.45 -0.49
CA LEU A 9 -1.13 17.07 -0.61
C LEU A 9 -1.72 16.59 0.72
N LYS A 10 -0.98 15.80 1.49
CA LYS A 10 -1.41 15.37 2.84
C LYS A 10 -1.61 16.55 3.77
N TRP A 11 -0.71 17.53 3.73
CA TRP A 11 -0.82 18.72 4.58
C TRP A 11 -2.02 19.58 4.19
N LEU A 12 -2.20 19.84 2.89
CA LEU A 12 -3.35 20.60 2.38
C LEU A 12 -4.68 19.92 2.72
N VAL A 13 -4.82 18.61 2.47
CA VAL A 13 -6.03 17.86 2.81
C VAL A 13 -6.34 17.95 4.31
N ARG A 14 -5.33 17.81 5.18
CA ARG A 14 -5.51 17.94 6.63
C ARG A 14 -5.91 19.35 7.05
N ALA A 15 -5.38 20.39 6.39
CA ALA A 15 -5.75 21.77 6.66
C ALA A 15 -7.22 22.01 6.29
N ILE A 16 -7.64 21.56 5.10
CA ILE A 16 -9.03 21.68 4.61
C ILE A 16 -10.00 20.89 5.50
N CYS A 17 -9.64 19.68 5.92
CA CYS A 17 -10.49 18.83 6.77
C CYS A 17 -10.89 19.49 8.09
N LYS A 18 -10.13 20.48 8.60
CA LYS A 18 -10.50 21.22 9.82
C LYS A 18 -11.73 22.12 9.66
N PHE A 19 -12.07 22.46 8.42
CA PHE A 19 -13.18 23.35 8.08
C PHE A 19 -14.38 22.63 7.47
N LEU A 20 -14.26 21.31 7.25
CA LEU A 20 -15.31 20.49 6.65
C LEU A 20 -16.12 19.75 7.73
N PRO A 21 -17.40 19.46 7.47
CA PRO A 21 -18.15 18.47 8.25
C PRO A 21 -17.41 17.14 8.31
N GLU A 22 -17.57 16.40 9.41
CA GLU A 22 -16.82 15.17 9.70
C GLU A 22 -16.90 14.16 8.55
N GLU A 23 -18.09 13.92 8.00
CA GLU A 23 -18.27 12.98 6.90
C GLU A 23 -17.49 13.39 5.63
N GLN A 24 -17.52 14.68 5.28
CA GLN A 24 -16.80 15.21 4.11
C GLN A 24 -15.28 15.15 4.34
N ALA A 25 -14.82 15.47 5.55
CA ALA A 25 -13.42 15.34 5.93
C ALA A 25 -12.96 13.87 5.83
N HIS A 26 -13.77 12.93 6.30
CA HIS A 26 -13.50 11.50 6.18
C HIS A 26 -13.43 11.04 4.74
N GLN A 27 -14.39 11.42 3.90
CA GLN A 27 -14.39 11.10 2.47
C GLN A 27 -13.14 11.67 1.77
N LEU A 28 -12.75 12.91 2.07
CA LEU A 28 -11.57 13.54 1.48
C LEU A 28 -10.26 12.84 1.90
N GLU A 29 -10.11 12.45 3.18
CA GLU A 29 -8.96 11.65 3.63
C GLU A 29 -8.94 10.25 2.98
N ARG A 30 -10.10 9.60 2.83
CA ARG A 30 -10.20 8.31 2.13
C ARG A 30 -9.81 8.45 0.67
N TRP A 31 -10.32 9.46 -0.03
CA TRP A 31 -9.94 9.75 -1.41
C TRP A 31 -8.44 9.98 -1.54
N ARG A 32 -7.83 10.78 -0.65
CA ARG A 32 -6.38 11.04 -0.66
C ARG A 32 -5.58 9.75 -0.47
N ARG A 33 -5.99 8.87 0.46
CA ARG A 33 -5.34 7.58 0.69
C ARG A 33 -5.51 6.66 -0.51
N GLY A 34 -6.70 6.62 -1.10
CA GLY A 34 -7.02 5.85 -2.29
C GLY A 34 -6.21 6.29 -3.50
N ARG A 35 -6.01 7.59 -3.70
CA ARG A 35 -5.11 8.14 -4.73
C ARG A 35 -3.68 7.65 -4.58
N GLU A 36 -3.17 7.61 -3.35
CA GLU A 36 -1.82 7.10 -3.07
C GLU A 36 -1.72 5.58 -3.28
N GLU A 37 -2.75 4.82 -2.89
CA GLU A 37 -2.83 3.38 -3.18
C GLU A 37 -2.90 3.12 -4.69
N PHE A 38 -3.69 3.90 -5.44
CA PHE A 38 -3.78 3.81 -6.89
C PHE A 38 -2.46 4.17 -7.59
N TRP A 39 -1.73 5.16 -7.07
CA TRP A 39 -0.39 5.48 -7.58
C TRP A 39 0.57 4.29 -7.45
N LYS A 40 0.52 3.56 -6.33
CA LYS A 40 1.32 2.35 -6.08
C LYS A 40 0.85 1.18 -6.93
N TYR A 41 -0.46 0.95 -7.00
CA TYR A 41 -1.11 -0.08 -7.80
C TYR A 41 -0.67 -0.05 -9.28
N ASN A 42 -0.59 1.15 -9.86
CA ASN A 42 -0.14 1.33 -11.25
C ASN A 42 1.35 1.11 -11.46
N ARG A 43 2.14 1.02 -10.38
CA ARG A 43 3.61 0.97 -10.42
C ARG A 43 4.20 -0.25 -9.73
N CYS A 44 3.36 -1.20 -9.30
CA CYS A 44 3.80 -2.43 -8.69
C CYS A 44 3.82 -3.58 -9.70
N GLU A 45 4.74 -4.50 -9.52
CA GLU A 45 4.75 -5.78 -10.24
C GLU A 45 3.92 -6.84 -9.50
N TYR A 46 3.90 -6.78 -8.17
CA TYR A 46 3.18 -7.75 -7.32
C TYR A 46 2.32 -7.06 -6.27
N ILE A 47 1.21 -7.70 -5.91
CA ILE A 47 0.29 -7.23 -4.87
C ILE A 47 0.19 -8.28 -3.77
N PHE A 48 0.28 -7.84 -2.52
CA PHE A 48 -0.11 -8.63 -1.35
C PHE A 48 -1.38 -8.01 -0.76
N ALA A 49 -2.51 -8.66 -1.02
CA ALA A 49 -3.80 -8.31 -0.43
C ALA A 49 -4.00 -9.12 0.86
N SER A 50 -4.63 -8.52 1.87
CA SER A 50 -4.86 -9.20 3.15
C SER A 50 -5.99 -8.52 3.91
N TYR A 51 -6.66 -9.24 4.79
CA TYR A 51 -7.45 -8.59 5.85
C TYR A 51 -6.51 -8.01 6.92
N GLY A 52 -7.04 -7.16 7.80
CA GLY A 52 -6.31 -6.73 8.98
C GLY A 52 -5.81 -7.94 9.77
N LYS A 53 -4.60 -7.86 10.35
CA LYS A 53 -4.03 -8.89 11.23
C LYS A 53 -3.79 -10.28 10.61
N SER A 54 -3.89 -10.45 9.29
CA SER A 54 -3.58 -11.70 8.58
C SER A 54 -2.09 -11.94 8.28
N GLY A 55 -1.16 -11.43 9.12
CA GLY A 55 0.27 -11.73 8.97
C GLY A 55 1.07 -10.91 7.94
N ARG A 56 0.49 -9.85 7.36
CA ARG A 56 1.18 -9.01 6.35
C ARG A 56 2.54 -8.47 6.79
N THR A 57 2.67 -8.04 8.05
CA THR A 57 3.94 -7.55 8.59
C THR A 57 4.97 -8.66 8.64
N TRP A 58 4.58 -9.86 9.06
CA TRP A 58 5.46 -11.03 9.12
C TRP A 58 6.01 -11.37 7.73
N VAL A 59 5.13 -11.53 6.74
CA VAL A 59 5.53 -11.79 5.34
C VAL A 59 6.48 -10.71 4.82
N ARG A 60 6.18 -9.44 5.09
CA ARG A 60 7.02 -8.32 4.67
C ARG A 60 8.42 -8.38 5.30
N VAL A 61 8.54 -8.75 6.57
CA VAL A 61 9.83 -8.93 7.25
C VAL A 61 10.60 -10.11 6.65
N MET A 62 9.94 -11.24 6.39
CA MET A 62 10.59 -12.41 5.77
C MET A 62 11.13 -12.11 4.36
N ILE A 63 10.33 -11.45 3.52
CA ILE A 63 10.76 -11.03 2.17
C ILE A 63 11.88 -9.97 2.26
N SER A 64 11.79 -9.04 3.22
CA SER A 64 12.86 -8.07 3.48
C SER A 64 14.18 -8.78 3.75
N ARG A 65 14.17 -9.75 4.69
CA ARG A 65 15.36 -10.51 5.06
C ARG A 65 15.94 -11.31 3.90
N TYR A 66 15.08 -11.94 3.11
CA TYR A 66 15.51 -12.65 1.90
C TYR A 66 16.30 -11.73 0.95
N TYR A 67 15.75 -10.57 0.58
CA TYR A 67 16.43 -9.66 -0.33
C TYR A 67 17.66 -9.01 0.28
N GLN A 68 17.67 -8.75 1.59
CA GLN A 68 18.87 -8.29 2.28
C GLN A 68 20.02 -9.28 2.15
N LEU A 69 19.76 -10.59 2.31
CA LEU A 69 20.76 -11.63 2.19
C LEU A 69 21.24 -11.81 0.74
N VAL A 70 20.30 -11.89 -0.21
CA VAL A 70 20.62 -12.13 -1.63
C VAL A 70 21.38 -10.95 -2.25
N TYR A 71 20.95 -9.72 -1.96
CA TYR A 71 21.51 -8.51 -2.59
C TYR A 71 22.43 -7.71 -1.65
N LYS A 72 22.81 -8.26 -0.50
CA LYS A 72 23.68 -7.62 0.51
C LYS A 72 23.21 -6.21 0.90
N LEU A 73 21.90 -6.03 1.08
CA LEU A 73 21.32 -4.75 1.49
C LEU A 73 21.47 -4.52 3.00
N PRO A 74 21.39 -3.26 3.48
CA PRO A 74 21.38 -2.97 4.91
C PRO A 74 20.23 -3.68 5.63
N ASP A 75 20.52 -4.27 6.79
CA ASP A 75 19.55 -5.05 7.57
C ASP A 75 18.62 -4.17 8.43
N ASN A 76 18.98 -2.91 8.64
CA ASN A 76 18.23 -1.92 9.40
C ASN A 76 17.04 -1.28 8.65
N ILE A 77 16.76 -1.68 7.42
CA ILE A 77 15.63 -1.17 6.62
C ILE A 77 14.66 -2.29 6.25
N LEU A 78 13.37 -2.08 6.49
CA LEU A 78 12.34 -3.00 6.01
C LEU A 78 11.85 -2.62 4.62
N MET A 79 11.44 -3.61 3.84
CA MET A 79 10.78 -3.41 2.55
C MET A 79 9.53 -2.56 2.72
N GLY A 80 9.52 -1.43 2.01
CA GLY A 80 8.39 -0.56 1.76
C GLY A 80 7.85 -0.80 0.36
N PHE A 81 7.46 0.28 -0.34
CA PHE A 81 6.94 0.15 -1.69
C PHE A 81 8.06 0.07 -2.74
N ASP A 82 8.97 1.05 -2.74
CA ASP A 82 10.00 1.22 -3.76
C ASP A 82 11.41 1.37 -3.17
N ASN A 83 11.56 1.35 -1.84
CA ASN A 83 12.85 1.60 -1.19
C ASN A 83 13.91 0.55 -1.54
N TYR A 84 13.54 -0.73 -1.67
CA TYR A 84 14.48 -1.77 -2.07
C TYR A 84 14.81 -1.67 -3.57
N THR A 85 13.81 -1.42 -4.42
CA THR A 85 14.01 -1.18 -5.86
C THR A 85 14.95 0.00 -6.15
N ARG A 86 14.96 1.02 -5.28
CA ARG A 86 15.91 2.15 -5.38
C ARG A 86 17.35 1.76 -5.03
N LEU A 87 17.56 0.72 -4.23
CA LEU A 87 18.88 0.20 -3.90
C LEU A 87 19.37 -0.80 -4.95
N ASN A 88 18.46 -1.65 -5.43
CA ASN A 88 18.72 -2.58 -6.51
C ASN A 88 17.47 -2.73 -7.40
N LYS A 89 17.60 -2.41 -8.69
CA LYS A 89 16.51 -2.41 -9.67
C LYS A 89 15.95 -3.81 -9.98
N ASP A 90 16.69 -4.87 -9.65
CA ASP A 90 16.26 -6.26 -9.81
C ASP A 90 15.20 -6.67 -8.76
N ILE A 91 15.03 -5.86 -7.71
CA ILE A 91 14.02 -6.09 -6.67
C ILE A 91 12.71 -5.42 -7.08
N PRO A 92 11.59 -6.18 -7.21
CA PRO A 92 10.32 -5.62 -7.64
C PRO A 92 9.70 -4.71 -6.57
N LYS A 93 8.84 -3.80 -7.02
CA LYS A 93 7.95 -3.00 -6.17
C LYS A 93 6.74 -3.85 -5.80
N ILE A 94 6.63 -4.13 -4.50
CA ILE A 94 5.54 -4.92 -3.94
C ILE A 94 4.51 -3.98 -3.28
N PHE A 95 3.27 -4.06 -3.73
CA PHE A 95 2.17 -3.29 -3.15
C PHE A 95 1.40 -4.10 -2.11
N PHE A 96 1.63 -3.75 -0.84
CA PHE A 96 0.91 -4.30 0.30
C PHE A 96 -0.37 -3.50 0.58
N THR A 97 -1.54 -4.14 0.56
CA THR A 97 -2.84 -3.47 0.71
C THR A 97 -3.87 -4.27 1.52
N HIS A 98 -4.85 -3.56 2.07
CA HIS A 98 -6.10 -4.14 2.61
C HIS A 98 -7.29 -3.86 1.69
N ASP A 99 -7.07 -3.20 0.56
CA ASP A 99 -8.12 -2.77 -0.36
C ASP A 99 -9.20 -1.89 0.31
N ASN A 100 -8.82 -1.13 1.35
CA ASN A 100 -9.76 -0.26 2.07
C ASN A 100 -10.01 1.07 1.35
N TYR A 101 -9.03 1.54 0.57
CA TYR A 101 -9.09 2.84 -0.10
C TYR A 101 -9.00 2.72 -1.62
N LEU A 102 -8.23 1.77 -2.15
CA LEU A 102 -8.15 1.50 -3.59
C LEU A 102 -9.53 1.29 -4.22
N ARG A 103 -10.33 0.32 -3.72
CA ARG A 103 -11.70 0.06 -4.22
C ARG A 103 -12.60 1.29 -4.27
N GLY A 104 -12.48 2.20 -3.28
CA GLY A 104 -13.27 3.42 -3.24
C GLY A 104 -12.78 4.46 -4.26
N TYR A 105 -11.48 4.48 -4.53
CA TYR A 105 -10.88 5.38 -5.51
C TYR A 105 -11.12 4.93 -6.96
N THR A 106 -11.12 3.62 -7.22
CA THR A 106 -11.37 3.03 -8.54
C THR A 106 -12.85 2.85 -8.84
N GLY A 107 -13.72 3.03 -7.85
CA GLY A 107 -15.16 2.78 -7.95
C GLY A 107 -15.53 1.29 -7.93
N ASN A 108 -14.57 0.40 -7.70
CA ASN A 108 -14.78 -1.05 -7.72
C ASN A 108 -15.21 -1.57 -6.35
N VAL A 109 -16.24 -0.94 -5.77
CA VAL A 109 -16.66 -1.22 -4.40
C VAL A 109 -17.19 -2.65 -4.27
N ASP A 110 -17.95 -3.14 -5.26
CA ASP A 110 -18.63 -4.44 -5.22
C ASP A 110 -17.92 -5.52 -6.04
N SER A 111 -16.67 -5.26 -6.45
CA SER A 111 -15.90 -6.16 -7.31
C SER A 111 -14.43 -6.16 -6.92
N LYS A 112 -13.71 -7.24 -7.23
CA LYS A 112 -12.25 -7.34 -7.07
C LYS A 112 -11.50 -7.21 -8.40
N LYS A 113 -12.11 -6.56 -9.39
CA LYS A 113 -11.55 -6.38 -10.74
C LYS A 113 -10.18 -5.71 -10.77
N ASP A 114 -9.86 -4.88 -9.77
CA ASP A 114 -8.51 -4.30 -9.62
C ASP A 114 -7.42 -5.38 -9.48
N PHE A 115 -7.74 -6.58 -9.01
CA PHE A 115 -6.74 -7.64 -8.79
C PHE A 115 -6.67 -8.67 -9.92
N TYR A 116 -7.68 -8.75 -10.80
CA TYR A 116 -7.82 -9.85 -11.78
C TYR A 116 -6.67 -9.94 -12.78
N HIS A 117 -6.05 -8.81 -13.13
CA HIS A 117 -4.94 -8.76 -14.09
C HIS A 117 -3.61 -8.40 -13.42
N LYS A 118 -3.51 -8.56 -12.09
CA LYS A 118 -2.31 -8.30 -11.31
C LYS A 118 -1.82 -9.59 -10.66
N LYS A 119 -0.50 -9.77 -10.61
CA LYS A 119 0.11 -10.87 -9.85
C LYS A 119 -0.13 -10.65 -8.36
N THR A 120 -1.16 -11.31 -7.83
CA THR A 120 -1.71 -11.03 -6.50
C THR A 120 -1.60 -12.25 -5.62
N VAL A 121 -1.08 -12.06 -4.41
CA VAL A 121 -1.10 -13.03 -3.31
C VAL A 121 -2.11 -12.56 -2.28
N LEU A 122 -3.07 -13.42 -1.94
CA LEU A 122 -4.03 -13.17 -0.87
C LEU A 122 -3.54 -13.84 0.41
N LEU A 123 -3.24 -13.04 1.44
CA LEU A 123 -2.94 -13.54 2.77
C LEU A 123 -4.24 -13.67 3.56
N VAL A 124 -4.56 -14.90 3.94
CA VAL A 124 -5.70 -15.24 4.78
C VAL A 124 -5.23 -15.76 6.13
N ARG A 125 -6.04 -15.53 7.15
CA ARG A 125 -5.88 -16.10 8.48
C ARG A 125 -7.27 -16.52 8.96
N ASN A 126 -7.33 -17.58 9.77
CA ASN A 126 -8.58 -18.00 10.39
C ASN A 126 -9.21 -16.78 11.12
N PRO A 127 -10.48 -16.42 10.85
CA PRO A 127 -11.13 -15.28 11.48
C PRO A 127 -11.12 -15.31 13.01
N ILE A 128 -11.05 -16.49 13.63
CA ILE A 128 -10.96 -16.64 15.10
C ILE A 128 -9.63 -16.08 15.64
N ASP A 129 -8.60 -16.00 14.81
CA ASP A 129 -7.25 -15.54 15.19
C ASP A 129 -6.94 -14.07 14.82
N VAL A 130 -7.92 -13.33 14.29
CA VAL A 130 -7.77 -11.97 13.72
C VAL A 130 -8.26 -10.91 14.68
#